data_AF-R7U0I0-F1
#
_entry.id   AF-R7U0I0-F1
#
_cell.length_a   1.000
_cell.length_b   1.000
_cell.length_c   1.000
_cell.angle_alpha   90.00
_cell.angle_beta   90.00
_cell.angle_gamma   90.00
#
_symmetry.space_group_name_H-M   'P 1'
#
loop_
_entity.id
_entity.type
_entity.pdbx_description
1 polymer ?
#
loop_
_entity_poly.entity_id
_entity_poly.type
_entity_poly.pdbx_seq_one_letter_code
_entity_poly.pdbx_strand_id
1 'polypeptide(L)'
;MKYEGGHDLNDANPIDVASLIKQFFRELPDPLLISRYHETFLKCHGLEPESMRVFALLHLCHILPLPHVSTLRFIMTFLQTVAANSDCNKMDATNLAVCLAPNLMSS
;
A
#
# COMPACT_ATOMS: atom_id res chain seq x y z
N MET A 1 -14.99 -8.18 12.72
CA MET A 1 -13.76 -8.63 13.41
C MET A 1 -13.70 -7.82 14.70
N LYS A 2 -13.90 -8.41 15.88
CA LYS A 2 -13.99 -7.67 17.15
C LYS A 2 -12.58 -7.49 17.73
N TYR A 3 -12.21 -6.27 18.13
CA TYR A 3 -10.95 -5.99 18.83
C TYR A 3 -11.17 -5.95 20.35
N GLU A 4 -10.08 -6.05 21.13
CA GLU A 4 -10.14 -6.02 22.59
C GLU A 4 -10.78 -4.72 23.09
N GLY A 5 -12.00 -4.84 23.63
CA GLY A 5 -12.89 -3.73 23.96
C GLY A 5 -14.35 -3.96 23.53
N GLY A 6 -14.60 -4.91 22.62
CA GLY A 6 -15.97 -5.33 22.26
C GLY A 6 -16.72 -4.37 21.32
N HIS A 7 -16.08 -3.29 20.87
CA HIS A 7 -16.62 -2.37 19.87
C HIS A 7 -16.47 -2.94 18.45
N ASP A 8 -17.49 -2.75 17.62
CA ASP A 8 -17.43 -3.12 16.21
C ASP A 8 -16.56 -2.10 15.45
N LEU A 9 -15.77 -2.57 14.48
CA LEU A 9 -15.01 -1.68 13.59
C LEU A 9 -15.94 -0.76 12.79
N ASN A 10 -17.21 -1.14 12.64
CA ASN A 10 -18.24 -0.33 12.00
C ASN A 10 -18.55 0.96 12.77
N ASP A 11 -18.28 1.03 14.07
CA ASP A 11 -18.51 2.21 14.91
C ASP A 11 -17.25 3.07 15.08
N ALA A 12 -16.10 2.61 14.58
CA ALA A 12 -14.84 3.31 14.71
C ALA A 12 -14.76 4.51 13.77
N ASN A 13 -14.09 5.59 14.22
CA ASN A 13 -13.82 6.73 13.36
C ASN A 13 -12.94 6.30 12.17
N PRO A 14 -13.33 6.57 10.92
CA PRO A 14 -12.56 6.18 9.74
C PRO A 14 -11.12 6.70 9.74
N ILE A 15 -10.87 7.86 10.35
CA ILE A 15 -9.55 8.47 10.48
C ILE A 15 -8.65 7.64 11.41
N ASP A 16 -9.22 7.12 12.49
CA ASP A 16 -8.51 6.26 13.44
C ASP A 16 -8.16 4.93 12.78
N VAL A 17 -9.11 4.32 12.06
CA VAL A 17 -8.87 3.09 11.29
C VAL A 17 -7.79 3.30 10.23
N ALA A 18 -7.83 4.40 9.48
CA ALA A 18 -6.79 4.74 8.52
C ALA A 18 -5.42 4.95 9.19
N SER A 19 -5.40 5.51 10.39
CA SER A 19 -4.17 5.71 11.17
C SER A 19 -3.59 4.39 11.66
N LEU A 20 -4.42 3.45 12.10
CA LEU A 20 -4.00 2.09 12.43
C LEU A 20 -3.45 1.33 11.23
N ILE A 21 -4.04 1.47 10.04
CA ILE A 21 -3.50 0.86 8.81
C ILE A 21 -2.10 1.42 8.50
N LYS A 22 -1.93 2.74 8.55
CA LYS A 22 -0.62 3.39 8.34
C LYS A 22 0.41 2.91 9.38
N GLN A 23 0.00 2.82 10.65
CA GLN A 23 0.84 2.36 11.74
C GLN A 23 1.26 0.90 11.57
N PHE A 24 0.34 0.01 11.22
CA PHE A 24 0.61 -1.40 10.95
C PHE A 24 1.74 -1.58 9.94
N PHE A 25 1.69 -0.88 8.80
CA PHE A 25 2.75 -0.98 7.78
C PHE A 25 4.09 -0.42 8.25
N ARG A 26 4.07 0.69 9.00
CA ARG A 26 5.28 1.34 9.53
C ARG A 26 5.99 0.50 10.60
N GLU A 27 5.25 -0.33 11.32
CA GLU A 27 5.77 -1.18 12.41
C GLU A 27 6.18 -2.58 11.95
N LEU A 28 6.08 -2.90 10.65
CA LEU A 28 6.58 -4.18 10.14
C LEU A 28 8.10 -4.29 10.36
N PRO A 29 8.62 -5.49 10.72
CA PRO A 29 10.06 -5.70 10.87
C PRO A 29 10.87 -5.42 9.60
N ASP A 30 10.26 -5.70 8.44
CA ASP A 30 10.74 -5.30 7.12
C ASP A 30 9.58 -4.58 6.41
N PRO A 31 9.83 -3.48 5.69
CA PRO A 31 8.78 -2.73 5.02
C PRO A 31 8.08 -3.58 3.96
N LEU A 32 6.81 -3.29 3.70
CA LEU A 32 6.01 -4.05 2.74
C LEU A 32 6.67 -4.10 1.37
N LEU A 33 7.14 -2.95 0.89
CA LEU A 33 8.10 -2.86 -0.20
C LEU A 33 9.49 -3.03 0.43
N ILE A 34 10.03 -4.25 0.38
CA ILE A 34 11.27 -4.61 1.09
C ILE A 34 12.42 -3.69 0.66
N SER A 35 13.15 -3.12 1.63
CA SER A 35 14.20 -2.11 1.40
C SER A 35 15.24 -2.51 0.37
N ARG A 36 15.64 -3.79 0.35
CA ARG A 36 16.62 -4.32 -0.63
C ARG A 36 16.19 -4.17 -2.09
N TYR A 37 14.89 -3.99 -2.36
CA TYR A 37 14.34 -3.85 -3.71
C TYR A 37 13.94 -2.40 -4.06
N HIS A 38 14.09 -1.42 -3.17
CA HIS A 38 13.68 -0.03 -3.43
C HIS A 38 14.36 0.58 -4.67
N GLU A 39 15.68 0.41 -4.81
CA GLU A 39 16.38 0.86 -6.01
C GLU A 39 15.83 0.19 -7.28
N THR A 40 15.46 -1.09 -7.19
CA THR A 40 14.88 -1.83 -8.32
C THR A 40 13.50 -1.28 -8.68
N PHE A 41 12.67 -0.94 -7.68
CA PHE A 41 11.38 -0.26 -7.92
C PHE A 41 11.57 1.08 -8.65
N LEU A 42 12.55 1.90 -8.21
CA LEU A 42 12.85 3.17 -8.86
C LEU A 42 13.36 2.99 -10.30
N LYS A 43 14.25 2.01 -10.53
CA LYS A 43 14.72 1.66 -11.87
C LYS A 43 13.59 1.21 -12.78
N CYS A 44 12.66 0.38 -12.29
CA CYS A 44 11.47 -0.03 -13.03
C CYS A 44 10.57 1.16 -13.40
N HIS A 45 10.42 2.14 -12.49
CA HIS A 45 9.58 3.32 -12.73
C HIS A 45 10.08 4.19 -13.90
N GLY A 46 11.40 4.26 -14.10
CA GLY A 46 12.02 5.02 -15.20
C GLY A 46 12.01 4.31 -16.56
N LEU A 47 11.45 3.09 -16.66
CA LEU A 47 11.39 2.36 -17.93
C LEU A 47 10.31 2.94 -18.86
N GLU A 48 10.65 2.99 -20.14
CA GLU A 48 9.72 3.26 -21.23
C GLU A 48 9.83 2.16 -22.29
N PRO A 49 8.73 1.80 -22.99
CA PRO A 49 7.37 2.34 -22.84
C PRO A 49 6.67 1.88 -21.56
N GLU A 50 5.51 2.45 -21.26
CA GLU A 50 4.71 2.10 -20.06
C GLU A 50 4.46 0.59 -19.91
N SER A 51 4.26 -0.13 -21.01
CA SER A 51 4.08 -1.59 -20.98
C SER A 51 5.30 -2.31 -20.40
N MET A 52 6.52 -1.85 -20.68
CA MET A 52 7.75 -2.40 -20.12
C MET A 52 7.86 -2.08 -18.63
N ARG A 53 7.50 -0.86 -18.21
CA ARG A 53 7.44 -0.47 -16.79
C ARG A 53 6.47 -1.35 -16.01
N VAL A 54 5.26 -1.53 -16.51
CA VAL A 54 4.24 -2.39 -15.88
C VAL A 54 4.73 -3.84 -15.79
N PHE A 55 5.30 -4.37 -16.87
CA PHE A 55 5.87 -5.72 -16.89
C PHE A 55 6.97 -5.90 -15.85
N ALA A 56 7.91 -4.96 -15.76
CA ALA A 56 9.02 -5.02 -14.81
C ALA A 56 8.55 -4.93 -13.35
N LEU A 57 7.58 -4.05 -13.05
CA LEU A 57 6.98 -3.93 -11.72
C LEU A 57 6.25 -5.22 -11.32
N LEU A 58 5.48 -5.83 -12.24
CA LEU A 58 4.80 -7.11 -11.99
C LEU A 58 5.81 -8.23 -11.74
N HIS A 59 6.91 -8.28 -12.48
CA HIS A 59 7.99 -9.24 -12.23
C HIS A 59 8.63 -9.04 -10.85
N LEU A 60 8.87 -7.79 -10.46
CA LEU A 60 9.41 -7.48 -9.14
C LEU A 60 8.47 -7.94 -8.02
N CYS A 61 7.15 -7.78 -8.20
CA CYS A 61 6.17 -8.35 -7.28
C CYS A 61 6.29 -9.87 -7.15
N HIS A 62 6.56 -10.62 -8.23
CA HIS A 62 6.75 -12.08 -8.13
C HIS A 62 8.02 -12.50 -7.38
N ILE A 63 8.99 -11.61 -7.21
CA ILE A 63 10.24 -11.86 -6.47
C ILE A 63 10.04 -11.66 -4.97
N LEU A 64 9.05 -10.87 -4.55
CA LEU A 64 8.77 -10.65 -3.15
C LEU A 64 8.29 -11.95 -2.46
N PRO A 65 8.61 -12.16 -1.17
CA PRO A 65 8.06 -13.24 -0.38
C PRO A 65 6.52 -13.24 -0.40
N LEU A 66 5.92 -14.43 -0.37
CA LEU A 66 4.46 -14.59 -0.45
C LEU A 66 3.67 -13.67 0.51
N PRO A 67 4.04 -13.51 1.80
CA PRO A 67 3.31 -12.61 2.69
C PRO A 67 3.32 -11.14 2.23
N HIS A 68 4.42 -10.68 1.65
CA HIS A 68 4.54 -9.31 1.13
C HIS A 68 3.66 -9.12 -0.11
N VAL A 69 3.67 -10.07 -1.05
CA VAL A 69 2.84 -10.00 -2.27
C VAL A 69 1.36 -10.06 -1.94
N SER A 70 0.96 -10.98 -1.07
CA SER A 70 -0.45 -11.11 -0.66
C SER A 70 -0.96 -9.84 0.00
N THR A 71 -0.15 -9.25 0.89
CA THR A 71 -0.48 -7.99 1.58
C THR A 71 -0.47 -6.80 0.63
N LEU A 72 0.53 -6.70 -0.25
CA LEU A 72 0.62 -5.66 -1.28
C LEU A 72 -0.58 -5.70 -2.22
N ARG A 73 -0.99 -6.90 -2.65
CA ARG A 73 -2.18 -7.08 -3.48
C ARG A 73 -3.42 -6.58 -2.76
N PHE A 74 -3.62 -6.97 -1.50
CA PHE A 74 -4.77 -6.55 -0.71
C PHE A 74 -4.84 -5.02 -0.59
N ILE A 75 -3.73 -4.37 -0.16
CA ILE A 75 -3.74 -2.93 0.06
C ILE A 75 -3.90 -2.16 -1.25
N MET A 76 -3.28 -2.59 -2.35
CA MET A 76 -3.43 -1.94 -3.65
C MET A 76 -4.88 -2.03 -4.17
N THR A 77 -5.54 -3.17 -4.01
CA THR A 77 -6.97 -3.32 -4.36
C THR A 77 -7.87 -2.44 -3.47
N PHE A 78 -7.57 -2.34 -2.18
CA PHE A 78 -8.29 -1.44 -1.28
C PHE A 78 -8.13 0.03 -1.70
N LEU A 79 -6.90 0.48 -1.94
CA LEU A 79 -6.61 1.86 -2.37
C LEU A 79 -7.25 2.19 -3.72
N GLN A 80 -7.32 1.23 -4.64
CA GLN A 80 -8.05 1.40 -5.89
C GLN A 80 -9.54 1.72 -5.64
N THR A 81 -10.16 1.04 -4.66
CA THR A 81 -11.56 1.30 -4.30
C THR A 81 -11.72 2.68 -3.65
N VAL A 82 -10.78 3.09 -2.80
CA VAL A 82 -10.78 4.44 -2.20
C VAL A 82 -10.61 5.50 -3.29
N ALA A 83 -9.66 5.32 -4.21
CA ALA A 83 -9.39 6.23 -5.32
C ALA A 83 -10.59 6.35 -6.28
N ALA A 84 -11.32 5.26 -6.53
CA ALA A 84 -12.52 5.28 -7.35
C ALA A 84 -13.65 6.15 -6.78
N ASN A 85 -13.56 6.54 -5.49
CA ASN A 85 -14.50 7.42 -4.81
C ASN A 85 -13.92 8.83 -4.58
N SER A 86 -12.88 9.23 -5.32
CA SER A 86 -12.17 10.51 -5.17
C SER A 86 -13.06 11.74 -5.31
N ASP A 87 -14.15 11.65 -6.07
CA ASP A 87 -15.11 12.74 -6.23
C ASP A 87 -15.76 13.14 -4.89
N CYS A 88 -15.94 12.16 -3.99
CA CYS A 88 -16.50 12.37 -2.65
C CYS A 88 -15.42 12.53 -1.59
N ASN A 89 -14.46 11.59 -1.52
CA ASN A 89 -13.48 11.54 -0.42
C ASN A 89 -12.22 12.40 -0.68
N LYS A 90 -12.06 12.94 -1.88
CA LYS A 90 -10.92 13.80 -2.32
C LYS A 90 -9.54 13.11 -2.29
N MET A 91 -9.52 11.79 -2.21
CA MET A 91 -8.31 10.98 -2.19
C MET A 91 -8.16 10.24 -3.53
N ASP A 92 -7.57 10.90 -4.52
CA ASP A 92 -7.16 10.23 -5.77
C ASP A 92 -5.90 9.35 -5.56
N ALA A 93 -5.48 8.63 -6.60
CA ALA A 93 -4.31 7.75 -6.53
C ALA A 93 -3.03 8.49 -6.11
N THR A 94 -2.87 9.75 -6.51
CA THR A 94 -1.70 10.58 -6.18
C THR A 94 -1.70 10.95 -4.71
N ASN A 95 -2.83 11.44 -4.17
CA ASN A 95 -2.98 11.80 -2.77
C ASN A 95 -2.79 10.58 -1.86
N LEU A 96 -3.34 9.42 -2.25
CA LEU A 96 -3.15 8.16 -1.53
C LEU A 96 -1.69 7.72 -1.53
N ALA A 97 -0.99 7.81 -2.67
CA ALA A 97 0.43 7.49 -2.76
C ALA A 97 1.25 8.38 -1.82
N VAL A 98 1.02 9.70 -1.81
CA VAL A 98 1.72 10.64 -0.91
C VAL A 98 1.50 10.29 0.56
N CYS A 99 0.27 9.94 0.96
CA CYS A 99 -0.04 9.61 2.35
C CYS A 99 0.48 8.25 2.81
N LEU A 100 0.48 7.24 1.94
CA LEU A 100 0.78 5.86 2.32
C LEU A 100 2.21 5.43 2.02
N ALA A 101 2.84 5.96 0.96
CA ALA A 101 4.17 5.55 0.53
C ALA A 101 5.22 5.61 1.66
N PRO A 102 5.26 6.64 2.55
CA PRO A 102 6.19 6.63 3.67
C PRO A 102 6.06 5.39 4.56
N ASN A 103 4.85 4.88 4.78
CA ASN A 103 4.61 3.73 5.64
C ASN A 103 4.88 2.39 4.93
N LEU A 104 4.82 2.34 3.59
CA LEU A 104 5.11 1.12 2.83
C LEU A 104 6.61 0.92 2.56
N MET A 105 7.39 2.00 2.64
CA MET A 105 8.80 2.03 2.29
C MET A 105 9.72 2.42 3.45
N SER A 106 9.20 2.84 4.60
CA SER A 106 10.08 3.21 5.73
C SER A 106 10.70 1.99 6.40
N SER A 107 11.98 1.77 6.15
CA SER A 107 13.01 1.26 7.08
C SER A 107 14.37 1.70 6.60
#